data_AF-E7MPA9-F1
#
_entry.id   AF-E7MPA9-F1
#
_cell.length_a   1.000
_cell.length_b   1.000
_cell.length_c   1.000
_cell.angle_alpha   90.00
_cell.angle_beta   90.00
_cell.angle_gamma   90.00
#
_symmetry.space_group_name_H-M   'P 1'
#
loop_
_entity.id
_entity.type
_entity.pdbx_description
1 polymer ?
#
loop_
_entity_poly.entity_id
_entity_poly.type
_entity_poly.pdbx_seq_one_letter_code
_entity_poly.pdbx_strand_id
1 'polypeptide(L)'
;MGISNNELTQSHGLSFSFTPIDENILTVYIVYIQIGWRLIIVKLIIDNRSGQPIYDQIYNQLRDQIINGTLAEDESLPSIRTLAKDLRISVITTKRSYEELEREGYIYTIPGKGSFVAGKNVQLIQEQNLRIIEEHLAEIKKLSVSCNLSQEEVTKMMKVIWDENV
;
A
#
# COMPACT_ATOMS: atom_id res chain seq x y z
N MET A 1 44.49 -28.75 -32.22
CA MET A 1 43.26 -29.58 -32.18
C MET A 1 42.33 -28.91 -31.19
N GLY A 2 41.53 -27.96 -31.66
CA GLY A 2 40.61 -27.19 -30.83
C GLY A 2 39.28 -27.92 -30.68
N ILE A 3 38.69 -27.86 -29.49
CA ILE A 3 37.30 -28.26 -29.26
C ILE A 3 36.55 -27.01 -28.80
N SER A 4 35.44 -26.78 -29.49
CA SER A 4 34.69 -25.54 -29.66
C SER A 4 34.05 -25.00 -28.38
N ASN A 5 34.25 -23.70 -28.13
CA ASN A 5 33.26 -22.89 -27.44
C ASN A 5 32.00 -22.87 -28.30
N ASN A 6 30.86 -23.29 -27.77
CA ASN A 6 29.58 -23.15 -28.46
C ASN A 6 28.89 -21.91 -27.91
N GLU A 7 29.27 -20.75 -28.45
CA GLU A 7 28.52 -19.51 -28.32
C GLU A 7 27.23 -19.65 -29.11
N LEU A 8 26.08 -19.73 -28.42
CA LEU A 8 24.78 -19.49 -29.04
C LEU A 8 24.41 -18.03 -28.80
N THR A 9 24.81 -17.17 -29.74
CA THR A 9 24.29 -15.81 -29.89
C THR A 9 23.26 -15.76 -31.02
N GLN A 10 22.28 -14.86 -30.85
CA GLN A 10 21.12 -14.49 -31.70
C GLN A 10 19.81 -15.19 -31.26
N SER A 11 18.78 -14.52 -30.75
CA SER A 11 18.39 -13.11 -30.75
C SER A 11 17.61 -12.80 -29.44
N HIS A 12 17.67 -11.55 -28.97
CA HIS A 12 17.20 -11.05 -27.65
C HIS A 12 18.26 -11.20 -26.53
N GLY A 13 18.85 -10.08 -26.13
CA GLY A 13 20.01 -9.99 -25.23
C GLY A 13 19.74 -10.51 -23.81
N LEU A 14 19.96 -11.80 -23.61
CA LEU A 14 20.00 -12.43 -22.29
C LEU A 14 21.35 -13.12 -22.14
N SER A 15 22.20 -12.55 -21.30
CA SER A 15 23.47 -13.17 -20.89
C SER A 15 23.25 -13.95 -19.58
N PHE A 16 23.61 -15.23 -19.60
CA PHE A 16 23.52 -16.14 -18.46
C PHE A 16 24.92 -16.51 -17.98
N SER A 17 25.20 -16.35 -16.68
CA SER A 17 26.43 -16.87 -16.06
C SER A 17 26.10 -17.67 -14.81
N PHE A 18 26.73 -18.82 -14.65
CA PHE A 18 26.48 -19.78 -13.58
C PHE A 18 27.74 -19.96 -12.71
N THR A 19 27.58 -19.91 -11.40
CA THR A 19 28.59 -20.40 -10.44
C THR A 19 27.91 -21.30 -9.40
N PRO A 20 28.38 -22.54 -9.20
CA PRO A 20 27.82 -23.45 -8.21
C PRO A 20 28.34 -23.13 -6.80
N ILE A 21 27.44 -23.08 -5.81
CA ILE A 21 27.75 -22.85 -4.39
C ILE A 21 26.98 -23.90 -3.55
N ASP A 22 27.60 -25.07 -3.36
CA ASP A 22 27.32 -26.13 -2.37
C ASP A 22 25.98 -26.90 -2.31
N GLU A 23 26.09 -28.17 -1.89
CA GLU A 23 25.06 -29.24 -1.89
C GLU A 23 23.91 -29.10 -0.85
N ASN A 24 23.76 -27.98 -0.13
CA ASN A 24 22.86 -27.90 1.04
C ASN A 24 21.81 -26.77 1.02
N ILE A 25 21.53 -26.14 -0.13
CA ILE A 25 20.55 -25.06 -0.23
C ILE A 25 19.44 -25.44 -1.23
N LEU A 26 18.20 -25.55 -0.74
CA LEU A 26 17.02 -25.69 -1.57
C LEU A 26 16.87 -24.44 -2.45
N THR A 27 17.03 -24.66 -3.76
CA THR A 27 16.99 -23.70 -4.86
C THR A 27 16.01 -22.53 -4.68
N VAL A 28 16.52 -21.29 -4.72
CA VAL A 28 15.70 -20.07 -4.88
C VAL A 28 15.84 -19.59 -6.32
N TYR A 29 14.78 -19.70 -7.12
CA TYR A 29 14.71 -19.06 -8.44
C TYR A 29 14.09 -17.68 -8.28
N ILE A 30 14.79 -16.62 -8.69
CA ILE A 30 14.20 -15.31 -8.95
C ILE A 30 14.44 -14.99 -10.43
N VAL A 31 13.37 -14.97 -11.21
CA VAL A 31 13.38 -14.58 -12.62
C VAL A 31 12.56 -13.30 -12.75
N TYR A 32 13.21 -12.22 -13.20
CA TYR A 32 12.54 -10.97 -13.56
C TYR A 32 12.43 -10.90 -15.08
N ILE A 33 11.20 -10.83 -15.60
CA ILE A 33 10.94 -10.51 -17.01
C ILE A 33 10.12 -9.21 -17.03
N GLN A 34 10.74 -8.14 -17.53
CA GLN A 34 10.15 -6.80 -17.62
C GLN A 34 9.65 -6.54 -19.04
N ILE A 35 8.33 -6.40 -19.21
CA ILE A 35 7.71 -5.86 -20.42
C ILE A 35 6.57 -4.92 -19.99
N GLY A 36 6.88 -3.63 -19.80
CA GLY A 36 5.94 -2.59 -19.34
C GLY A 36 6.32 -1.98 -17.99
N TRP A 37 6.41 -0.64 -17.90
CA TRP A 37 7.11 0.07 -16.81
C TRP A 37 6.20 0.44 -15.63
N ARG A 38 5.63 -0.54 -14.91
CA ARG A 38 5.32 -0.37 -13.47
C ARG A 38 5.12 -1.72 -12.79
N LEU A 39 6.06 -2.10 -11.94
CA LEU A 39 5.88 -3.19 -10.97
C LEU A 39 5.12 -2.61 -9.77
N ILE A 40 3.88 -3.06 -9.61
CA ILE A 40 3.02 -2.65 -8.51
C ILE A 40 3.31 -3.60 -7.36
N ILE A 41 3.98 -3.10 -6.32
CA ILE A 41 4.31 -3.89 -5.14
C ILE A 41 3.38 -3.48 -4.03
N VAL A 42 2.33 -4.26 -3.81
CA VAL A 42 1.53 -4.17 -2.59
C VAL A 42 2.40 -4.71 -1.45
N LYS A 43 3.00 -3.80 -0.67
CA LYS A 43 3.83 -4.15 0.48
C LYS A 43 2.96 -4.16 1.72
N LEU A 44 2.75 -5.34 2.30
CA LEU A 44 2.01 -5.51 3.55
C LEU A 44 2.90 -6.21 4.57
N ILE A 45 2.86 -5.72 5.81
CA ILE A 45 3.60 -6.26 6.95
C ILE A 45 2.56 -6.69 7.98
N ILE A 46 2.53 -7.99 8.30
CA ILE A 46 1.59 -8.53 9.27
C ILE A 46 2.31 -8.75 10.60
N ASP A 47 1.83 -8.11 11.65
CA ASP A 47 2.31 -8.30 13.02
C ASP A 47 1.25 -9.02 13.87
N ASN A 48 1.45 -10.31 14.09
CA ASN A 48 0.58 -11.13 14.94
C ASN A 48 0.69 -10.80 16.43
N ARG A 49 1.66 -9.99 16.86
CA ARG A 49 1.89 -9.62 18.27
C ARG A 49 1.30 -8.27 18.66
N SER A 50 0.87 -7.47 17.68
CA SER A 50 0.31 -6.13 17.88
C SER A 50 -1.01 -6.12 18.67
N GLY A 51 -1.69 -7.26 18.80
CA GLY A 51 -3.04 -7.34 19.38
C GLY A 51 -4.14 -6.87 18.42
N GLN A 52 -3.79 -6.29 17.26
CA GLN A 52 -4.74 -5.90 16.23
C GLN A 52 -5.13 -7.11 15.36
N PRO A 53 -6.42 -7.29 15.00
CA PRO A 53 -6.83 -8.34 14.09
C PRO A 53 -6.13 -8.25 12.72
N ILE A 54 -5.70 -9.39 12.17
CA ILE A 54 -4.97 -9.44 10.88
C ILE A 54 -5.77 -8.82 9.73
N TYR A 55 -7.09 -9.03 9.69
CA TYR A 55 -7.92 -8.44 8.62
C TYR A 55 -7.87 -6.91 8.65
N ASP A 56 -7.80 -6.34 9.86
CA ASP A 56 -7.80 -4.90 10.10
C ASP A 56 -6.42 -4.31 9.76
N GLN A 57 -5.33 -5.03 10.06
CA GLN A 57 -3.99 -4.65 9.62
C GLN A 57 -3.88 -4.57 8.08
N ILE A 58 -4.47 -5.53 7.36
CA ILE A 58 -4.47 -5.53 5.89
C ILE A 58 -5.32 -4.40 5.34
N TYR A 59 -6.51 -4.21 5.90
CA TYR A 59 -7.42 -3.13 5.52
C TYR A 59 -6.73 -1.76 5.68
N ASN A 60 -6.17 -1.47 6.86
CA ASN A 60 -5.52 -0.19 7.13
C ASN A 60 -4.33 0.06 6.19
N GLN A 61 -3.45 -0.92 6.01
CA GLN A 61 -2.27 -0.74 5.13
C GLN A 61 -2.62 -0.58 3.66
N LEU A 62 -3.67 -1.26 3.16
CA LEU A 62 -4.16 -1.07 1.79
C LEU A 62 -4.84 0.29 1.63
N ARG A 63 -5.69 0.67 2.60
CA ARG A 63 -6.32 1.98 2.64
C ARG A 63 -5.28 3.08 2.61
N ASP A 64 -4.25 3.00 3.44
CA ASP A 64 -3.23 4.04 3.55
C ASP A 64 -2.42 4.15 2.25
N GLN A 65 -2.14 3.01 1.57
CA GLN A 65 -1.51 2.98 0.24
C GLN A 65 -2.40 3.58 -0.87
N ILE A 66 -3.72 3.47 -0.74
CA ILE A 66 -4.67 4.11 -1.67
C ILE A 66 -4.75 5.62 -1.38
N ILE A 67 -4.84 6.02 -0.11
CA ILE A 67 -4.94 7.43 0.31
C ILE A 67 -3.67 8.21 -0.04
N ASN A 68 -2.49 7.61 0.16
CA ASN A 68 -1.21 8.26 -0.12
C ASN A 68 -0.83 8.22 -1.62
N GLY A 69 -1.65 7.61 -2.47
CA GLY A 69 -1.45 7.52 -3.92
C GLY A 69 -0.38 6.52 -4.36
N THR A 70 0.11 5.65 -3.48
CA THR A 70 0.98 4.52 -3.86
C THR A 70 0.24 3.58 -4.80
N LEU A 71 -1.06 3.35 -4.51
CA LEU A 71 -2.00 2.67 -5.37
C LEU A 71 -2.91 3.72 -6.03
N ALA A 72 -2.79 3.84 -7.34
CA ALA A 72 -3.50 4.80 -8.18
C ALA A 72 -4.93 4.33 -8.50
N GLU A 73 -5.77 5.27 -8.94
CA GLU A 73 -7.11 4.96 -9.43
C GLU A 73 -7.08 3.93 -10.57
N ASP A 74 -8.09 3.06 -10.58
CA ASP A 74 -8.28 1.97 -11.55
C ASP A 74 -7.12 0.95 -11.59
N GLU A 75 -6.22 1.01 -10.62
CA GLU A 75 -5.15 0.05 -10.48
C GLU A 75 -5.68 -1.29 -10.00
N SER A 76 -5.25 -2.36 -10.65
CA SER A 76 -5.66 -3.71 -10.30
C SER A 76 -4.98 -4.18 -9.03
N LEU A 77 -5.78 -4.64 -8.07
CA LEU A 77 -5.30 -5.26 -6.86
C LEU A 77 -5.05 -6.77 -7.06
N PRO A 78 -4.14 -7.37 -6.29
CA PRO A 78 -3.96 -8.81 -6.27
C PRO A 78 -5.29 -9.52 -5.99
N SER A 79 -5.49 -10.70 -6.58
CA SER A 79 -6.67 -11.48 -6.22
C SER A 79 -6.62 -11.86 -4.73
N ILE A 80 -7.79 -11.97 -4.08
CA ILE A 80 -7.90 -12.38 -2.67
C ILE A 80 -7.10 -13.68 -2.41
N ARG A 81 -7.13 -14.63 -3.35
CA ARG A 81 -6.40 -15.90 -3.23
C ARG A 81 -4.90 -15.73 -3.37
N THR A 82 -4.46 -14.89 -4.30
CA THR A 82 -3.04 -14.56 -4.49
C THR A 82 -2.49 -13.89 -3.25
N LEU A 83 -3.19 -12.85 -2.76
CA LEU A 83 -2.77 -12.11 -1.58
C LEU A 83 -2.73 -12.97 -0.32
N ALA A 84 -3.76 -13.82 -0.11
CA ALA A 84 -3.77 -14.75 1.01
C ALA A 84 -2.59 -15.73 0.97
N LYS A 85 -2.22 -16.21 -0.22
CA LYS A 85 -1.08 -17.10 -0.43
C LYS A 85 0.25 -16.39 -0.15
N ASP A 86 0.42 -15.18 -0.67
CA ASP A 86 1.66 -14.42 -0.53
C ASP A 86 1.91 -14.00 0.92
N LEU A 87 0.85 -13.60 1.64
CA LEU A 87 0.90 -13.26 3.06
C LEU A 87 0.86 -14.48 3.99
N ARG A 88 0.59 -15.68 3.46
CA ARG A 88 0.40 -16.93 4.23
C ARG A 88 -0.69 -16.82 5.31
N ILE A 89 -1.80 -16.18 4.97
CA ILE A 89 -2.96 -15.97 5.85
C ILE A 89 -4.22 -16.64 5.30
N SER A 90 -5.27 -16.68 6.12
CA SER A 90 -6.56 -17.21 5.68
C SER A 90 -7.17 -16.37 4.55
N VAL A 91 -7.71 -17.06 3.55
CA VAL A 91 -8.51 -16.46 2.46
C VAL A 91 -9.71 -15.71 3.03
N ILE A 92 -10.32 -16.19 4.12
CA ILE A 92 -11.46 -15.55 4.77
C ILE A 92 -11.05 -14.18 5.35
N THR A 93 -9.89 -14.12 6.00
CA THR A 93 -9.33 -12.89 6.57
C THR A 93 -9.06 -11.86 5.47
N THR A 94 -8.45 -12.29 4.38
CA THR A 94 -8.15 -11.42 3.22
C THR A 94 -9.42 -10.94 2.53
N LYS A 95 -10.40 -11.83 2.37
CA LYS A 95 -11.72 -11.53 1.80
C LYS A 95 -12.43 -10.46 2.63
N ARG A 96 -12.43 -10.62 3.96
CA ARG A 96 -13.01 -9.63 4.87
C ARG A 96 -12.37 -8.26 4.71
N SER A 97 -11.04 -8.17 4.62
CA SER A 97 -10.34 -6.90 4.38
C SER A 97 -10.78 -6.23 3.07
N TYR A 98 -10.94 -7.02 1.99
CA TYR A 98 -11.39 -6.52 0.70
C TYR A 98 -12.85 -6.05 0.75
N GLU A 99 -13.72 -6.81 1.42
CA GLU A 99 -15.12 -6.43 1.63
C GLU A 99 -15.25 -5.12 2.40
N GLU A 100 -14.43 -4.88 3.43
CA GLU A 100 -14.43 -3.59 4.15
C GLU A 100 -13.91 -2.44 3.27
N LEU A 101 -12.83 -2.66 2.51
CA LEU A 101 -12.32 -1.66 1.56
C LEU A 101 -13.37 -1.31 0.50
N GLU A 102 -14.13 -2.30 0.00
CA GLU A 102 -15.18 -2.10 -0.99
C GLU A 102 -16.40 -1.39 -0.38
N ARG A 103 -16.78 -1.77 0.86
CA ARG A 103 -17.88 -1.13 1.62
C ARG A 103 -17.61 0.34 1.86
N GLU A 104 -16.38 0.69 2.20
CA GLU A 104 -15.95 2.08 2.37
C GLU A 104 -15.60 2.77 1.06
N GLY A 105 -15.65 2.03 -0.05
CA GLY A 105 -15.48 2.54 -1.41
C GLY A 105 -14.06 2.94 -1.77
N TYR A 106 -13.04 2.37 -1.13
CA TYR A 106 -11.64 2.49 -1.55
C TYR A 106 -11.32 1.59 -2.74
N ILE A 107 -12.08 0.52 -2.93
CA ILE A 107 -11.94 -0.41 -4.05
C ILE A 107 -13.31 -0.72 -4.64
N TYR A 108 -13.31 -1.24 -5.86
CA TYR A 108 -14.49 -1.80 -6.51
C TYR A 108 -14.12 -3.11 -7.21
N THR A 109 -15.04 -4.08 -7.17
CA THR A 109 -14.83 -5.37 -7.84
C THR A 109 -15.63 -5.47 -9.12
N ILE A 110 -14.97 -5.83 -10.22
CA ILE A 110 -15.65 -6.21 -11.46
C ILE A 110 -15.68 -7.74 -11.55
N PRO A 111 -16.88 -8.37 -11.59
CA PRO A 111 -17.01 -9.81 -11.73
C PRO A 111 -16.21 -10.34 -12.94
N GLY A 112 -15.33 -11.32 -12.68
CA GLY A 112 -14.49 -11.94 -13.70
C GLY A 112 -13.26 -11.14 -14.14
N LYS A 113 -13.10 -9.87 -13.73
CA LYS A 113 -11.91 -9.06 -14.05
C LYS A 113 -10.99 -8.81 -12.86
N GLY A 114 -11.52 -8.81 -11.64
CA GLY A 114 -10.75 -8.60 -10.41
C GLY A 114 -11.21 -7.38 -9.62
N SER A 115 -10.41 -6.99 -8.64
CA SER A 115 -10.66 -5.82 -7.80
C SER A 115 -9.72 -4.68 -8.20
N PHE A 116 -10.23 -3.45 -8.15
CA PHE A 116 -9.54 -2.25 -8.61
C PHE A 116 -9.69 -1.14 -7.59
N VAL A 117 -8.74 -0.22 -7.54
CA VAL A 117 -8.77 0.94 -6.63
C VAL A 117 -9.77 1.98 -7.13
N ALA A 118 -10.66 2.41 -6.25
CA ALA A 118 -11.59 3.49 -6.52
C ALA A 118 -10.91 4.84 -6.25
N GLY A 119 -10.57 5.61 -7.28
CA GLY A 119 -9.97 6.94 -7.06
C GLY A 119 -10.98 8.00 -6.66
N LYS A 120 -12.25 7.82 -7.04
CA LYS A 120 -13.34 8.76 -6.78
C LYS A 120 -13.64 9.01 -5.30
N ASN A 121 -13.31 8.07 -4.41
CA ASN A 121 -13.59 8.21 -2.99
C ASN A 121 -12.45 8.88 -2.22
N VAL A 122 -11.19 8.74 -2.66
CA VAL A 122 -10.05 9.36 -1.97
C VAL A 122 -10.14 10.89 -2.02
N GLN A 123 -10.50 11.47 -3.18
CA GLN A 123 -10.66 12.91 -3.32
C GLN A 123 -11.85 13.42 -2.50
N LEU A 124 -12.97 12.69 -2.50
CA LEU A 124 -14.16 13.04 -1.72
C LEU A 124 -13.88 12.94 -0.20
N ILE A 125 -13.19 11.89 0.24
CA ILE A 125 -12.78 11.72 1.64
C ILE A 125 -11.78 12.79 2.04
N GLN A 126 -10.82 13.14 1.18
CA GLN A 126 -9.90 14.25 1.43
C GLN A 126 -10.64 15.58 1.56
N GLU A 127 -11.59 15.88 0.66
CA GLU A 127 -12.42 17.08 0.76
C GLU A 127 -13.27 17.08 2.04
N GLN A 128 -13.85 15.95 2.43
CA GLN A 128 -14.60 15.82 3.67
C GLN A 128 -13.72 16.02 4.91
N ASN A 129 -12.53 15.41 4.93
CA ASN A 129 -11.57 15.57 6.01
C ASN A 129 -11.10 17.02 6.12
N LEU A 130 -10.84 17.68 4.99
CA LEU A 130 -10.50 19.11 4.97
C LEU A 130 -11.63 19.96 5.55
N ARG A 131 -12.90 19.68 5.21
CA ARG A 131 -14.05 20.38 5.80
C ARG A 131 -14.15 20.17 7.32
N ILE A 132 -13.93 18.95 7.80
CA ILE A 132 -13.93 18.65 9.23
C ILE A 132 -12.79 19.39 9.95
N ILE A 133 -11.60 19.41 9.35
CA ILE A 133 -10.45 20.18 9.88
C ILE A 133 -10.79 21.66 9.94
N GLU A 134 -11.38 22.23 8.88
CA GLU A 134 -11.82 23.63 8.85
C GLU A 134 -12.85 23.94 9.93
N GLU A 135 -13.81 23.04 10.16
CA GLU A 135 -14.82 23.17 11.22
C GLU A 135 -14.16 23.21 12.60
N HIS A 136 -13.24 22.28 12.89
CA HIS A 136 -12.49 22.28 14.15
C HIS A 136 -11.61 23.53 14.31
N LEU A 137 -10.97 24.01 13.24
CA LEU A 137 -10.21 25.26 13.28
C LEU A 137 -11.11 26.47 13.57
N ALA A 138 -12.34 26.48 13.05
CA ALA A 138 -13.32 27.52 13.35
C ALA A 138 -13.77 27.48 14.82
N GLU A 139 -13.96 26.28 15.39
CA GLU A 139 -14.23 26.11 16.83
C GLU A 139 -13.06 26.58 17.68
N ILE A 140 -11.82 26.20 17.33
CA ILE A 140 -10.60 26.65 18.00
C ILE A 140 -10.51 28.17 17.98
N LYS A 141 -10.79 28.82 16.84
CA LYS A 141 -10.82 30.28 16.73
C LYS A 141 -11.88 30.89 17.65
N LYS A 142 -13.06 30.28 17.75
CA LYS A 142 -14.13 30.75 18.64
C LYS A 142 -13.69 30.69 20.11
N LEU A 143 -13.09 29.58 20.51
CA LEU A 143 -12.57 29.37 21.86
C LEU A 143 -11.39 30.30 22.16
N SER A 144 -10.50 30.51 21.20
CA SER A 144 -9.33 31.38 21.37
C SER A 144 -9.75 32.82 21.68
N VAL A 145 -10.76 33.33 20.98
CA VAL A 145 -11.34 34.67 21.25
C VAL A 145 -11.92 34.73 22.67
N SER A 146 -12.63 33.67 23.11
CA SER A 146 -13.18 33.62 24.47
C SER A 146 -12.13 33.54 25.58
N CYS A 147 -10.94 33.05 25.25
CA CYS A 147 -9.79 32.98 26.14
C CYS A 147 -8.82 34.18 25.97
N ASN A 148 -9.19 35.21 25.18
CA ASN A 148 -8.33 36.36 24.86
C ASN A 148 -6.97 35.98 24.22
N LEU A 149 -6.91 34.83 23.55
CA LEU A 149 -5.71 34.35 22.89
C LEU A 149 -5.57 34.98 21.50
N SER A 150 -4.36 35.44 21.21
CA SER A 150 -3.93 35.89 19.90
C SER A 150 -3.72 34.71 18.94
N GLN A 151 -3.74 35.00 17.63
CA GLN A 151 -3.41 34.01 16.59
C GLN A 151 -2.02 33.39 16.80
N GLU A 152 -1.06 34.20 17.28
CA GLU A 152 0.32 33.77 17.53
C GLU A 152 0.40 32.74 18.65
N GLU A 153 -0.36 32.92 19.73
CA GLU A 153 -0.43 31.99 20.85
C GLU A 153 -1.07 30.65 20.45
N VAL A 154 -2.19 30.70 19.71
CA VAL A 154 -2.84 29.48 19.19
C VAL A 154 -1.91 28.72 18.25
N THR A 155 -1.21 29.44 17.36
CA THR A 155 -0.23 28.82 16.45
C THR A 155 0.93 28.19 17.21
N LYS A 156 1.39 28.82 18.30
CA LYS A 156 2.44 28.28 19.15
C LYS A 156 1.99 27.01 19.87
N MET A 157 0.77 26.98 20.41
CA MET A 157 0.18 25.78 21.01
C MET A 157 0.08 24.63 19.99
N MET A 158 -0.35 24.93 18.76
CA MET A 158 -0.44 23.94 17.70
C MET A 158 0.93 23.35 17.32
N LYS A 159 1.99 24.16 17.29
CA LYS A 159 3.36 23.70 17.05
C LYS A 159 3.87 22.77 18.15
N VAL A 160 3.59 23.09 19.42
CA VAL A 160 4.01 22.24 20.55
C VAL A 160 3.39 20.84 20.45
N ILE A 161 2.09 20.76 20.15
CA ILE A 161 1.38 19.48 19.97
C ILE A 161 1.94 18.68 18.79
N TRP A 162 2.37 19.37 17.73
CA TRP A 162 2.94 18.72 16.54
C TRP A 162 4.31 18.09 16.82
N ASP A 163 5.14 18.75 17.64
CA ASP A 163 6.49 18.28 17.97
C ASP A 163 6.49 17.16 19.04
N GLU A 164 5.44 17.02 19.85
CA GLU A 164 5.32 15.97 20.88
C GLU A 164 5.04 14.55 20.33
N ASN A 165 4.74 14.41 19.03
CA ASN A 165 4.40 13.13 18.40
C ASN A 165 5.46 12.58 17.42
N VAL A 166 6.74 12.95 17.57
CA VAL A 166 7.87 12.39 16.81
C VAL A 166 8.62 11.32 17.59
#